data_AF-A0A941LPK7-F1
#
_entry.id   AF-A0A941LPK7-F1
#
_cell.length_a   1.000
_cell.length_b   1.000
_cell.length_c   1.000
_cell.angle_alpha   90.00
_cell.angle_beta   90.00
_cell.angle_gamma   90.00
#
_symmetry.space_group_name_H-M   'P 1'
#
loop_
_entity.id
_entity.type
_entity.pdbx_description
1 polymer ?
#
loop_
_entity_poly.entity_id
_entity_poly.type
_entity_poly.pdbx_seq_one_letter_code
_entity_poly.pdbx_strand_id
1 'polypeptide(L)'
;MATYPFERSALLVTVSMLALLVPIRLSSAIPIAHDPNGFESIPWGSILTEIGAFTKIDEAGRLQTYELTGQPPLLGAIPVDSLRFTTFEKKFGRVTVRYTGHASHAKILTYLESLYGPLDRTPGQIAAGPIKVYTWHGMYTEVTLRFESGLERGIIFFESRTLPEKLKDETSSTAF
;
A
#
# COMPACT_ATOMS: atom_id res chain seq x y z
N MET A 1 -12.18 30.77 -65.57
CA MET A 1 -13.11 29.94 -64.76
C MET A 1 -12.53 28.53 -64.74
N ALA A 2 -12.40 27.95 -63.54
CA ALA A 2 -11.98 26.58 -63.19
C ALA A 2 -10.68 26.52 -62.36
N THR A 3 -10.89 26.34 -61.06
CA THR A 3 -9.94 26.22 -59.95
C THR A 3 -9.46 24.77 -59.78
N TYR A 4 -8.17 24.62 -59.48
CA TYR A 4 -7.49 23.38 -59.09
C TYR A 4 -8.05 22.77 -57.78
N PRO A 5 -8.13 21.43 -57.64
CA PRO A 5 -8.27 20.79 -56.34
C PRO A 5 -7.10 19.81 -56.08
N PHE A 6 -5.98 20.30 -55.54
CA PHE A 6 -4.90 19.42 -55.04
C PHE A 6 -4.56 19.63 -53.55
N GLU A 7 -5.25 20.55 -52.86
CA GLU A 7 -4.85 20.98 -51.50
C GLU A 7 -5.58 20.28 -50.35
N ARG A 8 -6.34 19.20 -50.59
CA ARG A 8 -7.09 18.54 -49.50
C ARG A 8 -6.41 17.30 -48.92
N SER A 9 -5.40 16.74 -49.58
CA SER A 9 -4.74 15.49 -49.11
C SER A 9 -3.48 15.70 -48.27
N ALA A 10 -2.83 16.86 -48.35
CA ALA A 10 -1.60 17.12 -47.58
C ALA A 10 -1.87 17.45 -46.11
N LEU A 11 -3.05 17.98 -45.79
CA LEU A 11 -3.39 18.45 -44.43
C LEU A 11 -3.83 17.31 -43.50
N LEU A 12 -4.21 16.15 -44.06
CA LEU A 12 -4.73 15.02 -43.31
C LEU A 12 -3.61 14.11 -42.76
N VAL A 13 -2.44 14.13 -43.40
CA VAL A 13 -1.28 13.33 -42.98
C VAL A 13 -0.53 13.99 -41.81
N THR A 14 -0.48 15.33 -41.76
CA THR A 14 0.20 16.07 -40.70
C THR A 14 -0.56 16.04 -39.36
N VAL A 15 -1.89 16.00 -39.37
CA VAL A 15 -2.70 15.88 -38.14
C VAL A 15 -2.60 14.47 -37.53
N SER A 16 -2.43 13.43 -38.35
CA SER A 16 -2.33 12.05 -37.86
C SER A 16 -0.99 11.76 -37.18
N MET A 17 0.10 12.40 -37.63
CA MET A 17 1.44 12.20 -37.07
C MET A 17 1.65 12.91 -35.72
N LEU A 18 0.88 13.97 -35.41
CA LEU A 18 0.95 14.68 -34.13
C LEU A 18 0.17 13.99 -33.00
N ALA A 19 -0.78 13.11 -33.32
CA ALA A 19 -1.58 12.38 -32.34
C ALA A 19 -0.84 11.18 -31.69
N LEU A 20 0.34 10.79 -32.18
CA LEU A 20 1.13 9.70 -31.61
C LEU A 20 2.08 10.11 -30.48
N LEU A 21 2.13 11.40 -30.14
CA LEU A 21 2.91 11.92 -29.00
C LEU A 21 2.13 11.89 -27.67
N VAL A 22 1.14 10.99 -27.54
CA VAL A 22 0.53 10.74 -26.23
C VAL A 22 1.60 10.09 -25.35
N PRO A 23 2.07 10.74 -24.28
CA PRO A 23 3.06 10.13 -23.40
C PRO A 23 2.45 8.88 -22.79
N ILE A 24 3.07 7.73 -23.07
CA ILE A 24 2.76 6.47 -22.39
C ILE A 24 3.08 6.72 -20.92
N ARG A 25 2.03 6.91 -20.11
CA ARG A 25 2.16 6.95 -18.65
C ARG A 25 2.49 5.53 -18.21
N LEU A 26 3.78 5.23 -18.11
CA LEU A 26 4.25 4.01 -17.47
C LEU A 26 3.76 4.03 -16.03
N SER A 27 2.85 3.12 -15.72
CA SER A 27 2.28 2.96 -14.39
C SER A 27 3.37 2.48 -13.43
N SER A 28 4.01 3.40 -12.71
CA SER A 28 4.94 3.09 -11.63
C SER A 28 4.19 3.01 -10.30
N ALA A 29 4.57 2.06 -9.44
CA ALA A 29 4.17 2.10 -8.03
C ALA A 29 4.53 3.47 -7.45
N ILE A 30 3.61 4.08 -6.71
CA ILE A 30 3.76 5.46 -6.26
C ILE A 30 4.78 5.47 -5.12
N PRO A 31 5.85 6.27 -5.23
CA PRO A 31 6.82 6.40 -4.16
C PRO A 31 6.16 7.01 -2.92
N ILE A 32 6.39 6.41 -1.75
CA ILE A 32 5.95 7.01 -0.48
C ILE A 32 6.70 8.34 -0.27
N ALA A 33 5.96 9.43 -0.08
CA ALA A 33 6.54 10.78 0.07
C ALA A 33 7.49 10.89 1.28
N HIS A 34 7.10 10.32 2.42
CA HIS A 34 7.90 10.22 3.64
C HIS A 34 7.89 8.77 4.12
N ASP A 35 8.72 7.95 3.48
CA ASP A 35 8.76 6.52 3.73
C ASP A 35 9.19 6.18 5.16
N PRO A 36 8.28 5.71 6.03
CA PRO A 36 8.62 5.43 7.41
C PRO A 36 9.43 4.14 7.49
N ASN A 37 10.40 4.08 8.40
CA ASN A 37 11.06 2.82 8.75
C ASN A 37 10.34 2.13 9.92
N GLY A 38 9.02 2.02 9.84
CA GLY A 38 8.18 1.49 10.91
C GLY A 38 6.69 1.70 10.67
N PHE A 39 5.92 1.37 11.69
CA PHE A 39 4.50 1.70 11.78
C PHE A 39 4.28 2.61 12.99
N GLU A 40 3.71 3.79 12.75
CA GLU A 40 3.57 4.85 13.76
C GLU A 40 4.90 5.13 14.48
N SER A 41 4.96 4.93 15.79
CA SER A 41 6.16 5.13 16.62
C SER A 41 7.02 3.87 16.79
N ILE A 42 6.67 2.75 16.14
CA ILE A 42 7.34 1.46 16.30
C ILE A 42 8.20 1.16 15.06
N PRO A 43 9.54 1.20 15.17
CA PRO A 43 10.43 0.89 14.06
C PRO A 43 10.33 -0.57 13.62
N TRP A 44 10.53 -0.82 12.33
CA TRP A 44 10.69 -2.19 11.84
C TRP A 44 11.90 -2.88 12.49
N GLY A 45 11.75 -4.16 12.80
CA GLY A 45 12.78 -4.95 13.47
C GLY A 45 12.70 -4.93 15.01
N SER A 46 11.85 -4.09 15.60
CA SER A 46 11.71 -3.97 17.06
C SER A 46 11.20 -5.27 17.70
N ILE A 47 11.57 -5.51 18.97
CA ILE A 47 11.08 -6.64 19.77
C ILE A 47 9.81 -6.20 20.51
N LEU A 48 8.65 -6.68 20.07
CA LEU A 48 7.36 -6.22 20.64
C LEU A 48 7.11 -6.68 22.08
N THR A 49 7.70 -7.80 22.51
CA THR A 49 7.51 -8.34 23.87
C THR A 49 8.07 -7.43 24.95
N GLU A 50 8.96 -6.51 24.60
CA GLU A 50 9.52 -5.52 25.53
C GLU A 50 8.56 -4.34 25.75
N ILE A 51 7.54 -4.20 24.91
CA ILE A 51 6.54 -3.15 24.99
C ILE A 51 5.31 -3.74 25.69
N GLY A 52 5.14 -3.41 26.98
CA GLY A 52 4.07 -3.95 27.85
C GLY A 52 2.62 -3.65 27.43
N ALA A 53 2.42 -3.03 26.26
CA ALA A 53 1.11 -2.73 25.67
C ALA A 53 0.59 -3.84 24.74
N PHE A 54 1.37 -4.88 24.45
CA PHE A 54 0.99 -5.94 23.51
C PHE A 54 0.63 -7.26 24.20
N THR A 55 -0.51 -7.82 23.80
CA THR A 55 -0.90 -9.20 24.14
C THR A 55 -0.69 -10.09 22.94
N LYS A 56 0.06 -11.20 23.12
CA LYS A 56 0.21 -12.24 22.10
C LYS A 56 -1.11 -13.00 21.96
N ILE A 57 -1.66 -13.04 20.74
CA ILE A 57 -2.94 -13.69 20.44
C ILE A 57 -2.79 -14.96 19.60
N ASP A 58 -1.66 -15.14 18.93
CA ASP A 58 -1.38 -16.31 18.09
C ASP A 58 0.14 -16.54 17.95
N GLU A 59 0.52 -17.80 17.77
CA GLU A 59 1.89 -18.25 17.53
C GLU A 59 1.91 -19.42 16.54
N ALA A 60 2.48 -19.18 15.36
CA ALA A 60 2.58 -20.14 14.27
C ALA A 60 4.04 -20.27 13.83
N GLY A 61 4.77 -21.18 14.46
CA GLY A 61 6.20 -21.40 14.18
C GLY A 61 7.03 -20.15 14.51
N ARG A 62 7.59 -19.50 13.49
CA ARG A 62 8.41 -18.27 13.64
C ARG A 62 7.60 -16.97 13.61
N LEU A 63 6.29 -17.06 13.40
CA LEU A 63 5.36 -15.94 13.36
C LEU A 63 4.66 -15.82 14.70
N GLN A 64 4.69 -14.63 15.29
CA GLN A 64 3.92 -14.31 16.49
C GLN A 64 3.05 -13.10 16.18
N THR A 65 1.77 -13.16 16.57
CA THR A 65 0.81 -12.10 16.34
C THR A 65 0.32 -11.52 17.65
N TYR A 66 0.24 -10.20 17.70
CA TYR A 66 -0.08 -9.42 18.89
C TYR A 66 -1.20 -8.42 18.59
N GLU A 67 -1.93 -8.05 19.63
CA GLU A 67 -2.89 -6.93 19.65
C GLU A 67 -2.57 -5.99 20.80
N LEU A 68 -2.96 -4.71 20.68
CA LEU A 68 -2.83 -3.74 21.76
C LEU A 68 -3.85 -4.03 22.87
N THR A 69 -3.41 -3.95 24.12
CA THR A 69 -4.25 -4.21 25.29
C THR A 69 -5.05 -2.98 25.71
N GLY A 70 -6.33 -3.18 26.03
CA GLY A 70 -7.11 -2.22 26.80
C GLY A 70 -7.63 -0.99 26.03
N GLN A 71 -7.47 -0.93 24.72
CA GLN A 71 -8.03 0.13 23.86
C GLN A 71 -8.70 -0.49 22.62
N PRO A 72 -9.85 0.03 22.17
CA PRO A 72 -10.40 -0.30 20.86
C PRO A 72 -9.34 -0.02 19.78
N PRO A 73 -9.21 -0.89 18.76
CA PRO A 73 -8.20 -0.69 17.73
C PRO A 73 -8.55 0.53 16.88
N LEU A 74 -7.58 1.45 16.77
CA LEU A 74 -7.67 2.66 15.97
C LEU A 74 -6.54 2.64 14.92
N LEU A 75 -6.85 3.13 13.73
CA LEU A 75 -5.84 3.50 12.73
C LEU A 75 -5.83 5.03 12.66
N GLY A 76 -4.79 5.66 13.24
CA GLY A 76 -4.84 7.10 13.53
C GLY A 76 -6.02 7.42 14.45
N ALA A 77 -6.98 8.21 13.97
CA ALA A 77 -8.22 8.53 14.70
C ALA A 77 -9.44 7.70 14.24
N ILE A 78 -9.26 6.70 13.38
CA ILE A 78 -10.35 5.96 12.74
C ILE A 78 -10.55 4.61 13.45
N PRO A 79 -11.74 4.33 14.00
CA PRO A 79 -12.04 3.00 14.53
C PRO A 79 -11.98 1.93 13.44
N VAL A 80 -11.36 0.81 13.77
CA VAL A 80 -11.23 -0.36 12.88
C VAL A 80 -11.71 -1.62 13.61
N ASP A 81 -11.91 -2.71 12.89
CA ASP A 81 -12.38 -3.97 13.48
C ASP A 81 -11.24 -4.72 14.18
N SER A 82 -10.02 -4.66 13.62
CA SER A 82 -8.82 -5.25 14.22
C SER A 82 -7.56 -4.54 13.78
N LEU A 83 -6.58 -4.44 14.69
CA LEU A 83 -5.23 -3.95 14.43
C LEU A 83 -4.24 -4.96 15.02
N ARG A 84 -3.57 -5.73 14.15
CA ARG A 84 -2.68 -6.83 14.54
C ARG A 84 -1.25 -6.58 14.14
N PHE A 85 -0.33 -6.86 15.04
CA PHE A 85 1.10 -6.68 14.86
C PHE A 85 1.74 -8.06 14.75
N THR A 86 2.52 -8.30 13.70
CA THR A 86 3.16 -9.58 13.45
C THR A 86 4.68 -9.41 13.48
N THR A 87 5.33 -10.31 14.21
CA THR A 87 6.78 -10.44 14.21
C THR A 87 7.21 -11.66 13.41
N PHE A 88 8.33 -11.55 12.72
CA PHE A 88 9.04 -12.63 12.06
C PHE A 88 10.34 -12.85 12.83
N GLU A 89 10.56 -14.05 13.37
CA GLU A 89 11.75 -14.32 14.21
C GLU A 89 11.90 -13.33 15.38
N LYS A 90 10.78 -13.04 16.05
CA LYS A 90 10.64 -12.05 17.15
C LYS A 90 10.85 -10.58 16.75
N LYS A 91 11.14 -10.29 15.47
CA LYS A 91 11.31 -8.94 14.95
C LYS A 91 10.03 -8.43 14.29
N PHE A 92 9.54 -7.26 14.71
CA PHE A 92 8.35 -6.64 14.16
C PHE A 92 8.50 -6.33 12.67
N GLY A 93 7.57 -6.80 11.84
CA GLY A 93 7.66 -6.63 10.39
C GLY A 93 6.37 -6.41 9.64
N ARG A 94 5.20 -6.57 10.30
CA ARG A 94 3.91 -6.36 9.64
C ARG A 94 2.86 -5.85 10.61
N VAL A 95 2.03 -4.94 10.13
CA VAL A 95 0.73 -4.60 10.73
C VAL A 95 -0.39 -4.97 9.76
N THR A 96 -1.41 -5.65 10.29
CA THR A 96 -2.63 -5.99 9.55
C THR A 96 -3.81 -5.26 10.17
N VAL A 97 -4.47 -4.42 9.38
CA VAL A 97 -5.70 -3.73 9.76
C VAL A 97 -6.87 -4.37 9.05
N ARG A 98 -7.98 -4.60 9.76
CA ARG A 98 -9.26 -4.98 9.15
C ARG A 98 -10.33 -3.98 9.56
N TYR A 99 -11.21 -3.66 8.62
CA TYR A 99 -12.33 -2.75 8.87
C TYR A 99 -13.52 -3.08 7.98
N THR A 100 -14.68 -2.60 8.36
CA THR A 100 -15.94 -2.77 7.63
C THR A 100 -16.61 -1.42 7.36
N GLY A 101 -17.31 -1.33 6.23
CA GLY A 101 -18.16 -0.21 5.87
C GLY A 101 -17.54 0.74 4.84
N HIS A 102 -18.37 1.20 3.89
CA HIS A 102 -17.96 2.19 2.89
C HIS A 102 -17.51 3.53 3.51
N ALA A 103 -18.17 3.99 4.58
CA ALA A 103 -17.80 5.23 5.26
C ALA A 103 -16.41 5.14 5.90
N SER A 104 -16.09 4.02 6.55
CA SER A 104 -14.76 3.73 7.10
C SER A 104 -13.72 3.66 5.99
N HIS A 105 -14.03 2.99 4.87
CA HIS A 105 -13.15 2.92 3.71
C HIS A 105 -12.74 4.31 3.19
N ALA A 106 -13.69 5.21 3.01
CA ALA A 106 -13.41 6.56 2.51
C ALA A 106 -12.51 7.36 3.46
N LYS A 107 -12.75 7.27 4.78
CA LYS A 107 -11.92 7.91 5.81
C LYS A 107 -10.50 7.35 5.81
N ILE A 108 -10.36 6.02 5.76
CA ILE A 108 -9.07 5.33 5.75
C ILE A 108 -8.29 5.68 4.49
N LEU A 109 -8.92 5.69 3.31
CA LEU A 109 -8.26 6.05 2.07
C LEU A 109 -7.70 7.48 2.14
N THR A 110 -8.51 8.42 2.63
CA THR A 110 -8.09 9.82 2.84
C THR A 110 -6.91 9.91 3.83
N TYR A 111 -6.98 9.16 4.93
CA TYR A 111 -5.90 9.10 5.91
C TYR A 111 -4.59 8.58 5.31
N LEU A 112 -4.63 7.47 4.57
CA LEU A 112 -3.45 6.91 3.93
C LEU A 112 -2.87 7.83 2.85
N GLU A 113 -3.71 8.47 2.03
CA GLU A 113 -3.26 9.46 1.04
C GLU A 113 -2.57 10.66 1.72
N SER A 114 -3.03 11.06 2.91
CA SER A 114 -2.39 12.13 3.68
C SER A 114 -1.03 11.76 4.26
N LEU A 115 -0.80 10.47 4.57
CA LEU A 115 0.45 9.97 5.12
C LEU A 115 1.48 9.66 4.03
N TYR A 116 1.04 8.99 2.97
CA TYR A 116 1.94 8.35 2.00
C TYR A 116 1.94 9.03 0.63
N GLY A 117 1.07 10.01 0.43
CA GLY A 117 0.91 10.73 -0.83
C GLY A 117 -0.33 10.28 -1.60
N PRO A 118 -0.77 11.11 -2.57
CA PRO A 118 -1.97 10.84 -3.35
C PRO A 118 -1.81 9.59 -4.21
N LEU A 119 -2.90 8.84 -4.39
CA LEU A 119 -2.93 7.75 -5.35
C LEU A 119 -2.99 8.29 -6.79
N ASP A 120 -2.24 7.67 -7.70
CA ASP A 120 -2.36 7.86 -9.13
C ASP A 120 -3.67 7.19 -9.57
N ARG A 121 -4.64 8.02 -9.93
CA ARG A 121 -5.99 7.59 -10.31
C ARG A 121 -6.12 7.48 -11.83
N THR A 122 -5.02 7.26 -12.54
CA THR A 122 -5.05 7.11 -14.00
C THR A 122 -5.98 5.93 -14.36
N PRO A 123 -7.02 6.13 -15.18
CA PRO A 123 -7.93 5.06 -15.58
C PRO A 123 -7.16 3.86 -16.12
N GLY A 124 -7.40 2.67 -15.54
CA GLY A 124 -6.62 1.45 -15.80
C GLY A 124 -5.71 1.00 -14.66
N GLN A 125 -5.41 1.87 -13.68
CA GLN A 125 -4.62 1.52 -12.48
C GLN A 125 -5.47 1.09 -11.27
N ILE A 126 -6.71 1.58 -11.17
CA ILE A 126 -7.68 1.06 -10.20
C ILE A 126 -8.51 0.02 -10.94
N ALA A 127 -8.42 -1.25 -10.52
CA ALA A 127 -9.16 -2.34 -11.14
C ALA A 127 -10.65 -1.96 -11.29
N ALA A 128 -11.17 -2.02 -12.51
CA ALA A 128 -12.60 -1.93 -12.75
C ALA A 128 -13.24 -3.22 -12.22
N GLY A 129 -13.80 -3.18 -11.01
CA GLY A 129 -14.36 -4.36 -10.36
C GLY A 129 -14.80 -4.13 -8.92
N PRO A 130 -15.44 -5.15 -8.29
CA PRO A 130 -15.92 -5.06 -6.92
C PRO A 130 -14.78 -4.98 -5.90
N ILE A 131 -13.57 -5.41 -6.29
CA ILE A 131 -12.37 -5.40 -5.45
C ILE A 131 -11.44 -4.29 -5.95
N LYS A 132 -11.09 -3.38 -5.05
CA LYS A 132 -10.13 -2.30 -5.27
C LYS A 132 -8.86 -2.60 -4.50
N VAL A 133 -7.71 -2.42 -5.12
CA VAL A 133 -6.39 -2.55 -4.48
C VAL A 133 -5.62 -1.27 -4.70
N TYR A 134 -5.01 -0.75 -3.64
CA TYR A 134 -4.17 0.43 -3.65
C TYR A 134 -2.85 0.11 -2.96
N THR A 135 -1.74 0.53 -3.56
CA THR A 135 -0.41 0.23 -3.04
C THR A 135 0.44 1.49 -3.03
N TRP A 136 1.06 1.77 -1.88
CA TRP A 136 2.13 2.75 -1.75
C TRP A 136 3.43 2.00 -1.49
N HIS A 137 4.48 2.41 -2.21
CA HIS A 137 5.73 1.67 -2.25
C HIS A 137 6.89 2.57 -1.82
N GLY A 138 7.45 2.31 -0.65
CA GLY A 138 8.64 2.96 -0.13
C GLY A 138 9.88 2.08 -0.28
N MET A 139 11.02 2.58 0.19
CA MET A 139 12.26 1.82 0.36
C MET A 139 12.20 0.88 1.57
N TYR A 140 11.61 1.33 2.67
CA TYR A 140 11.51 0.63 3.94
C TYR A 140 10.14 0.00 4.16
N THR A 141 9.07 0.67 3.73
CA THR A 141 7.69 0.25 3.95
C THR A 141 6.94 0.01 2.65
N GLU A 142 6.12 -1.04 2.64
CA GLU A 142 5.05 -1.21 1.65
C GLU A 142 3.70 -1.15 2.35
N VAL A 143 2.75 -0.41 1.75
CA VAL A 143 1.37 -0.33 2.25
C VAL A 143 0.44 -0.81 1.16
N THR A 144 -0.31 -1.87 1.42
CA THR A 144 -1.30 -2.42 0.49
C THR A 144 -2.67 -2.42 1.13
N LEU A 145 -3.61 -1.69 0.55
CA LEU A 145 -5.02 -1.68 0.91
C LEU A 145 -5.82 -2.49 -0.12
N ARG A 146 -6.60 -3.46 0.33
CA ARG A 146 -7.62 -4.13 -0.47
C ARG A 146 -9.01 -3.87 0.11
N PHE A 147 -9.95 -3.48 -0.73
CA PHE A 147 -11.34 -3.27 -0.34
C PHE A 147 -12.29 -3.98 -1.29
N GLU A 148 -13.18 -4.79 -0.73
CA GLU A 148 -14.22 -5.51 -1.45
C GLU A 148 -15.57 -4.83 -1.23
N SER A 149 -16.04 -4.12 -2.25
CA SER A 149 -17.22 -3.25 -2.19
C SER A 149 -18.50 -4.04 -1.93
N GLY A 150 -18.62 -5.25 -2.47
CA GLY A 150 -19.81 -6.09 -2.29
C GLY A 150 -19.97 -6.63 -0.86
N LEU A 151 -18.86 -6.78 -0.13
CA LEU A 151 -18.87 -7.23 1.27
C LEU A 151 -18.63 -6.09 2.27
N GLU A 152 -18.37 -4.89 1.75
CA GLU A 152 -17.93 -3.72 2.50
C GLU A 152 -16.72 -3.98 3.42
N ARG A 153 -15.83 -4.89 3.03
CA ARG A 153 -14.68 -5.31 3.86
C ARG A 153 -13.37 -4.79 3.32
N GLY A 154 -12.58 -4.23 4.21
CA GLY A 154 -11.23 -3.77 3.93
C GLY A 154 -10.18 -4.50 4.75
N ILE A 155 -9.03 -4.71 4.11
CA ILE A 155 -7.80 -5.16 4.77
C ILE A 155 -6.64 -4.28 4.31
N ILE A 156 -5.76 -3.94 5.25
CA ILE A 156 -4.55 -3.16 4.99
C ILE A 156 -3.36 -3.93 5.55
N PHE A 157 -2.31 -3.99 4.76
CA PHE A 157 -1.01 -4.48 5.18
C PHE A 157 -0.02 -3.32 5.18
N PHE A 158 0.66 -3.13 6.31
CA PHE A 158 1.86 -2.29 6.40
C PHE A 158 3.02 -3.23 6.66
N GLU A 159 4.02 -3.24 5.80
CA GLU A 159 5.04 -4.28 5.80
C GLU A 159 6.44 -3.70 5.66
N SER A 160 7.37 -4.27 6.43
CA SER A 160 8.80 -4.00 6.25
C SER A 160 9.30 -4.64 4.97
N ARG A 161 9.94 -3.85 4.11
CA ARG A 161 10.58 -4.32 2.88
C ARG A 161 12.00 -4.83 3.09
N THR A 162 12.67 -4.36 4.15
CA THR A 162 14.08 -4.67 4.42
C THR A 162 14.25 -5.81 5.42
N LEU A 163 13.25 -6.08 6.27
CA LEU A 163 13.36 -7.13 7.27
C LEU A 163 13.53 -8.54 6.66
N PRO A 164 12.79 -8.96 5.61
CA PRO A 164 12.96 -10.30 5.03
C PRO A 164 14.39 -10.58 4.53
N GLU A 165 15.07 -9.58 3.97
CA GLU A 165 16.46 -9.68 3.54
C GLU A 165 17.42 -9.78 4.73
N LYS A 166 17.28 -8.90 5.72
CA LYS A 166 18.08 -8.94 6.95
C LYS A 166 18.01 -10.28 7.69
N LEU A 167 16.83 -10.89 7.77
CA LEU A 167 16.66 -12.20 8.41
C LEU A 167 17.38 -13.33 7.65
N LYS A 168 17.45 -13.25 6.31
CA LYS A 168 18.22 -14.21 5.49
C LYS A 168 19.71 -14.07 5.73
N ASP A 169 20.22 -12.84 5.80
CA ASP A 169 21.64 -12.57 6.05
C ASP A 169 22.08 -13.06 7.44
N GLU A 170 21.27 -12.81 8.47
CA GLU A 170 21.53 -13.28 9.84
C GLU A 170 21.55 -14.81 9.92
N THR A 171 20.57 -15.47 9.28
CA THR A 171 20.52 -16.94 9.23
C THR A 171 21.75 -17.51 8.51
N SER A 172 22.23 -16.84 7.45
CA SER A 172 23.41 -17.25 6.69
C SER A 172 24.71 -17.02 7.46
N SER A 173 24.83 -15.91 8.21
CA SER A 173 26.01 -15.60 9.03
C SER A 173 26.18 -16.53 10.23
N THR A 174 25.10 -17.13 10.73
CA THR A 174 25.13 -18.00 11.92
C THR A 174 25.43 -19.46 11.56
N ALA A 175 25.57 -19.78 10.26
CA ALA A 175 25.78 -21.14 9.76
C ALA A 175 27.28 -21.54 9.59
N PHE A 176 28.21 -20.76 10.15
CA PHE A 176 29.66 -20.99 10.08
C PHE A 176 30.26 -21.36 11.43
#